data_AF-A0A5K0WPJ4-F1
#
_entry.id   AF-A0A5K0WPJ4-F1
#
_cell.length_a   1.000
_cell.length_b   1.000
_cell.length_c   1.000
_cell.angle_alpha   90.00
_cell.angle_beta   90.00
_cell.angle_gamma   90.00
#
_symmetry.space_group_name_H-M   'P 1'
#
loop_
_entity.id
_entity.type
_entity.pdbx_description
1 polymer ?
#
loop_
_entity_poly.entity_id
_entity_poly.type
_entity_poly.pdbx_seq_one_letter_code
_entity_poly.pdbx_strand_id
1 'polypeptide(L)' 'LGFIIDFLSHAAIVGFMGGAAIMIGLQQLKGLLGLPHFTNKTDAVSVVRAVLSSLAHD' A
#
# COMPACT_ATOMS: atom_id res chain seq x y z
N LEU A 1 13.57 2.58 31.67
CA LEU A 1 13.05 3.52 30.65
C LEU A 1 13.33 3.07 29.20
N GLY A 2 14.44 2.36 28.93
CA GLY A 2 14.81 1.94 27.56
C GLY A 2 13.94 0.85 26.91
N PHE A 3 13.31 -0.04 27.69
CA PHE A 3 12.49 -1.15 27.17
C PHE A 3 11.31 -0.69 26.30
N ILE A 4 10.53 0.28 26.77
CA ILE A 4 9.37 0.82 26.03
C ILE A 4 9.83 1.48 24.72
N ILE A 5 10.96 2.18 24.76
CA ILE A 5 11.50 2.92 23.61
C ILE A 5 12.02 1.95 22.55
N ASP A 6 12.67 0.87 22.96
CA ASP A 6 13.17 -0.18 22.07
C ASP A 6 12.03 -0.95 21.39
N PHE A 7 10.99 -1.33 22.15
CA PHE A 7 9.78 -1.95 21.60
C PHE A 7 9.05 -1.02 20.62
N LEU A 8 8.91 0.25 20.98
CA LEU A 8 8.24 1.23 20.13
C LEU A 8 9.05 1.54 18.87
N SER A 9 10.38 1.58 18.96
CA SER A 9 11.28 1.79 17.82
C SER A 9 11.18 0.64 16.82
N HIS A 10 11.19 -0.60 17.31
CA HIS A 10 11.03 -1.78 16.46
C HIS A 10 9.64 -1.81 15.80
N ALA A 11 8.58 -1.55 16.57
CA ALA A 11 7.22 -1.48 16.05
C ALA A 11 7.04 -0.34 15.02
N ALA A 12 7.68 0.81 15.23
CA ALA A 12 7.64 1.93 14.31
C ALA A 12 8.36 1.62 12.99
N ILE A 13 9.54 1.01 13.03
CA ILE A 13 10.29 0.62 11.83
C ILE A 13 9.53 -0.46 11.06
N VAL A 14 9.01 -1.48 11.75
CA VAL A 14 8.21 -2.54 11.12
C VAL A 14 6.90 -1.98 10.56
N GLY A 15 6.23 -1.08 11.27
CA GLY A 15 5.01 -0.40 10.79
C GLY A 15 5.26 0.48 9.57
N PHE A 16 6.36 1.23 9.55
CA PHE A 16 6.78 2.03 8.40
C PHE A 16 7.13 1.17 7.20
N MET A 17 7.93 0.11 7.41
CA MET A 17 8.31 -0.84 6.37
C MET A 17 7.09 -1.59 5.80
N GLY A 18 6.15 -1.98 6.66
CA GLY A 18 4.88 -2.59 6.24
C GLY A 18 4.00 -1.64 5.44
N GLY A 19 3.88 -0.39 5.87
CA GLY A 19 3.16 0.66 5.12
C GLY A 19 3.78 0.91 3.74
N ALA A 20 5.11 0.97 3.66
CA ALA A 20 5.83 1.08 2.41
C ALA A 20 5.61 -0.15 1.51
N ALA A 21 5.67 -1.36 2.05
CA ALA A 21 5.43 -2.59 1.31
C ALA A 21 4.01 -2.65 0.72
N ILE A 22 3.00 -2.20 1.46
CA ILE A 22 1.61 -2.10 0.96
C ILE A 22 1.54 -1.11 -0.20
N MET A 23 2.13 0.08 -0.07
CA MET A 23 2.14 1.10 -1.12
C MET A 23 2.86 0.62 -2.38
N ILE A 24 4.00 -0.06 -2.22
CA ILE A 24 4.75 -0.66 -3.33
C ILE A 24 3.94 -1.79 -3.97
N GLY A 25 3.29 -2.66 -3.19
CA GLY A 25 2.42 -3.71 -3.71
C GLY A 25 1.26 -3.17 -4.54
N LEU A 26 0.63 -2.07 -4.10
CA LEU A 26 -0.39 -1.35 -4.87
C LEU A 26 0.17 -0.77 -6.19
N GLN A 27 1.39 -0.23 -6.16
CA GLN A 27 2.07 0.25 -7.36
C GLN A 27 2.44 -0.88 -8.33
N GLN A 28 2.86 -2.04 -7.83
CA GLN A 28 3.14 -3.24 -8.64
C GLN A 28 1.86 -3.81 -9.24
N LEU A 29 0.77 -3.85 -8.48
CA LEU A 29 -0.54 -4.29 -8.95
C LEU A 29 -1.10 -3.35 -10.05
N LYS A 30 -0.88 -2.04 -9.91
CA LYS A 30 -1.17 -1.06 -10.98
C LYS A 30 -0.37 -1.36 -12.26
N GLY A 31 0.89 -1.78 -12.13
CA GLY A 31 1.72 -2.24 -13.26
C GLY A 31 1.20 -3.52 -13.91
N LEU A 32 0.71 -4.47 -13.11
CA LEU A 32 0.15 -5.75 -13.58
C LEU A 32 -1.19 -5.57 -14.33
N LEU A 33 -2.01 -4.59 -13.92
CA LEU A 33 -3.30 -4.26 -14.55
C LEU A 33 -3.18 -3.48 -15.87
N GLY A 34 -1.95 -3.19 -16.35
CA GLY A 34 -1.73 -2.71 -17.72
C GLY A 34 -2.34 -1.36 -18.05
N LEU A 35 -2.38 -0.43 -17.09
CA LEU A 35 -2.88 0.93 -17.27
C LEU A 35 -1.69 1.91 -17.44
N PRO A 36 -1.18 2.13 -18.68
CA PRO A 36 0.04 2.90 -18.94
C PRO A 36 -0.14 4.42 -18.85
N HIS A 37 -1.36 4.93 -18.68
CA HIS A 37 -1.62 6.37 -18.70
C HIS A 37 -2.48 6.77 -17.50
N PHE A 38 -1.86 7.44 -16.52
CA PHE A 38 -2.54 7.80 -15.28
C PHE A 38 -2.24 9.22 -14.83
N THR A 39 -3.31 10.00 -14.69
CA THR A 39 -3.35 11.30 -14.05
C THR A 39 -3.14 11.15 -12.54
N ASN A 40 -2.03 11.71 -12.06
CA ASN A 40 -1.37 11.51 -10.76
C ASN A 40 -2.22 11.69 -9.47
N LYS A 41 -3.44 12.24 -9.54
CA LYS A 41 -4.23 12.61 -8.35
C LYS A 41 -5.27 11.56 -7.92
N THR A 42 -5.63 10.62 -8.78
CA THR A 42 -6.71 9.64 -8.51
C THR A 42 -6.18 8.21 -8.35
N ASP A 43 -4.87 8.02 -8.36
CA ASP A 43 -4.22 6.72 -8.56
C ASP A 43 -4.42 5.70 -7.42
N ALA A 44 -4.09 6.07 -6.18
CA ALA A 44 -4.23 5.13 -5.06
C ALA A 44 -5.69 4.75 -4.83
N VAL A 45 -6.60 5.73 -4.92
CA VAL A 45 -8.05 5.51 -4.79
C VAL A 45 -8.59 4.67 -5.94
N SER A 46 -8.08 4.88 -7.16
CA SER A 46 -8.47 4.09 -8.34
C SER A 46 -8.01 2.64 -8.25
N VAL A 47 -6.76 2.40 -7.81
CA VAL A 47 -6.24 1.04 -7.60
C VAL A 47 -7.04 0.33 -6.50
N VAL A 48 -7.28 0.97 -5.36
CA VAL A 48 -8.08 0.38 -4.28
C VAL A 48 -9.51 0.09 -4.74
N ARG A 49 -10.14 0.99 -5.50
CA ARG A 49 -11.47 0.77 -6.08
C ARG A 49 -11.47 -0.36 -7.11
N ALA A 50 -10.46 -0.45 -7.97
CA ALA A 50 -10.33 -1.52 -8.96
C ALA A 50 -10.19 -2.89 -8.28
N VAL A 51 -9.35 -2.99 -7.25
CA VAL A 51 -9.18 -4.20 -6.45
C VAL A 51 -10.47 -4.60 -5.75
N LEU A 52 -11.16 -3.65 -5.10
CA LEU A 52 -12.45 -3.91 -4.45
C LEU A 52 -13.54 -4.32 -5.45
N SER A 53 -13.59 -3.69 -6.62
CA SER A 53 -14.56 -4.03 -7.66
C SER A 53 -14.28 -5.37 -8.32
N SER A 54 -13.01 -5.80 -8.42
CA SER A 54 -12.64 -7.13 -8.89
C SER A 54 -12.92 -8.22 -7.85
N LEU A 55 -12.81 -7.91 -6.54
CA LEU A 55 -13.15 -8.84 -5.45
C LEU A 55 -14.66 -8.92 -5.19
N ALA A 56 -15.43 -7.89 -5.53
CA ALA A 56 -16.88 -7.83 -5.37
C ALA A 56 -17.67 -8.33 -6.59
N HIS A 57 -16.99 -8.72 -7.67
CA HIS A 57 -17.58 -9.39 -8.83
C HIS A 57 -17.40 -10.91 -8.72
N ASP A 58 -17.81 -11.45 -7.57
CA ASP A 58 -18.14 -12.86 -7.31
C ASP A 58 -19.43 -12.86 -6.47
#